data_AF-A0A3G2EBR6-F1
#
_entry.id   AF-A0A3G2EBR6-F1
#
_cell.length_a   1.000
_cell.length_b   1.000
_cell.length_c   1.000
_cell.angle_alpha   90.00
_cell.angle_beta   90.00
_cell.angle_gamma   90.00
#
_symmetry.space_group_name_H-M   'P 1'
#
loop_
_entity.id
_entity.type
_entity.pdbx_description
1 polymer ?
#
loop_
_entity_poly.entity_id
_entity_poly.type
_entity_poly.pdbx_seq_one_letter_code
_entity_poly.pdbx_strand_id
1 'polypeptide(L)'
;MLPCGAAVSAPTAWPVIAVPTGIETFATGGEMRVNGLPLHMRGVLSARTPVQVAALFRASLGQPLTEHTRDGTLVLGRALGEFYATVQLQPAGSGTRGLLAVSHLGAAPGPHDSATDRLLSRFPAGSRLLTQTRSVDGPRRAELLTVSNAMGVESNVRHLRRALEAQGYTLEHADSAASAPGGATSLFFKTSASEALAVIYRDSQGHTAIALNTITRLESAR
;
A
#
# COMPACT_ATOMS: atom_id res chain seq x y z
N MET A 1 6.79 -46.16 -22.06
CA MET A 1 6.48 -44.71 -22.09
C MET A 1 5.62 -44.41 -20.87
N LEU A 2 6.16 -43.71 -19.87
CA LEU A 2 5.42 -43.25 -18.69
C LEU A 2 4.93 -41.82 -18.96
N PRO A 3 3.66 -41.47 -18.72
CA PRO A 3 3.20 -40.10 -18.91
C PRO A 3 3.66 -39.23 -17.73
N CYS A 4 4.31 -38.11 -18.08
CA CYS A 4 4.64 -37.04 -17.15
C CYS A 4 3.32 -36.37 -16.73
N GLY A 5 2.84 -36.64 -15.52
CA GLY A 5 1.73 -35.89 -14.94
C GLY A 5 2.23 -34.48 -14.59
N ALA A 6 1.79 -33.48 -15.34
CA ALA A 6 1.96 -32.09 -14.95
C ALA A 6 1.20 -31.87 -13.64
N ALA A 7 1.93 -31.59 -12.55
CA ALA A 7 1.33 -31.18 -11.30
C ALA A 7 0.62 -29.85 -11.52
N VAL A 8 -0.71 -29.88 -11.60
CA VAL A 8 -1.53 -28.68 -11.53
C VAL A 8 -1.39 -28.16 -10.09
N SER A 9 -0.57 -27.12 -9.90
CA SER A 9 -0.54 -26.39 -8.64
C SER A 9 -1.94 -25.84 -8.40
N ALA A 10 -2.65 -26.36 -7.39
CA ALA A 10 -3.86 -25.73 -6.91
C ALA A 10 -3.54 -24.28 -6.52
N PRO A 11 -4.43 -23.30 -6.80
CA PRO A 11 -4.23 -21.94 -6.33
C PRO A 11 -4.12 -21.96 -4.81
N THR A 12 -3.08 -21.33 -4.26
CA THR A 12 -2.90 -21.23 -2.80
C THR A 12 -4.14 -20.57 -2.21
N ALA A 13 -4.91 -21.35 -1.44
CA ALA A 13 -6.11 -20.84 -0.80
C ALA A 13 -5.72 -19.83 0.29
N TRP A 14 -6.07 -18.57 0.07
CA TRP A 14 -5.81 -17.51 1.04
C TRP A 14 -6.64 -17.75 2.32
N PRO A 15 -6.02 -17.72 3.51
CA PRO A 15 -6.78 -17.85 4.73
C PRO A 15 -7.69 -16.64 4.92
N VAL A 16 -8.88 -16.88 5.48
CA VAL A 16 -9.86 -15.84 5.77
C VAL A 16 -9.92 -15.66 7.28
N ILE A 17 -9.76 -14.42 7.75
CA ILE A 17 -9.97 -14.07 9.15
C ILE A 17 -11.46 -14.21 9.46
N ALA A 18 -11.81 -15.12 10.36
CA ALA A 18 -13.18 -15.30 10.82
C ALA A 18 -13.65 -14.01 11.53
N VAL A 19 -14.77 -13.47 11.07
CA VAL A 19 -15.36 -12.23 11.60
C VAL A 19 -16.38 -12.60 12.68
N PRO A 20 -16.17 -12.19 13.94
CA PRO A 20 -17.13 -12.41 15.02
C PRO A 20 -18.48 -11.73 14.78
N THR A 21 -19.55 -12.29 15.36
CA THR A 21 -20.90 -11.72 15.28
C THR A 21 -20.97 -10.29 15.83
N GLY A 22 -21.68 -9.41 15.12
CA GLY A 22 -21.83 -8.00 15.48
C GLY A 22 -20.66 -7.10 15.02
N ILE A 23 -19.85 -7.60 14.08
CA ILE A 23 -18.81 -6.83 13.41
C ILE A 23 -19.16 -6.78 11.92
N GLU A 24 -19.25 -5.57 11.39
CA GLU A 24 -19.45 -5.35 9.96
C GLU A 24 -18.11 -5.27 9.25
N THR A 25 -18.07 -5.78 8.02
CA THR A 25 -16.90 -5.68 7.17
C THR A 25 -17.28 -5.23 5.79
N PHE A 26 -16.37 -4.52 5.14
CA PHE A 26 -16.53 -4.05 3.77
C PHE A 26 -15.23 -4.27 3.00
N ALA A 27 -15.34 -4.46 1.69
CA ALA A 27 -14.17 -4.61 0.84
C ALA A 27 -13.42 -3.28 0.75
N THR A 28 -12.09 -3.32 0.86
CA THR A 28 -11.22 -2.14 0.70
C THR A 28 -10.49 -2.08 -0.65
N GLY A 29 -10.68 -3.10 -1.50
CA GLY A 29 -10.09 -3.18 -2.84
C GLY A 29 -9.88 -4.64 -3.29
N GLY A 30 -9.33 -4.82 -4.49
CA GLY A 30 -8.95 -6.09 -5.07
C GLY A 30 -7.58 -6.60 -4.61
N GLU A 31 -6.76 -7.07 -5.54
CA GLU A 31 -5.40 -7.53 -5.21
C GLU A 31 -4.54 -6.33 -4.81
N MET A 32 -3.86 -6.43 -3.66
CA MET A 32 -2.94 -5.39 -3.20
C MET A 32 -1.57 -5.96 -2.88
N ARG A 33 -0.53 -5.15 -3.09
CA ARG A 33 0.85 -5.45 -2.68
C ARG A 33 1.44 -4.25 -1.97
N VAL A 34 2.15 -4.47 -0.87
CA VAL A 34 2.92 -3.45 -0.16
C VAL A 34 4.37 -3.88 -0.10
N ASN A 35 5.28 -3.07 -0.66
CA ASN A 35 6.70 -3.40 -0.84
C ASN A 35 6.89 -4.78 -1.48
N GLY A 36 6.08 -5.06 -2.49
CA GLY A 36 6.05 -6.33 -3.20
C GLY A 36 5.39 -7.49 -2.44
N LEU A 37 5.06 -7.37 -1.16
CA LEU A 37 4.35 -8.38 -0.37
C LEU A 37 2.85 -8.39 -0.74
N PRO A 38 2.32 -9.47 -1.34
CA PRO A 38 0.90 -9.54 -1.65
C PRO A 38 0.07 -9.68 -0.38
N LEU A 39 -1.08 -9.01 -0.36
CA LEU A 39 -1.98 -9.01 0.78
C LEU A 39 -3.43 -8.70 0.39
N HIS A 40 -4.36 -9.26 1.16
CA HIS A 40 -5.80 -8.96 1.07
C HIS A 40 -6.26 -8.18 2.29
N MET A 41 -7.13 -7.21 2.07
CA MET A 41 -7.68 -6.39 3.15
C MET A 41 -9.18 -6.29 3.14
N ARG A 42 -9.75 -6.10 4.33
CA ARG A 42 -11.15 -5.75 4.56
C ARG A 42 -11.23 -4.68 5.63
N GLY A 43 -12.08 -3.69 5.44
CA GLY A 43 -12.41 -2.72 6.47
C GLY A 43 -13.33 -3.34 7.52
N VAL A 44 -13.27 -2.81 8.74
CA VAL A 44 -14.09 -3.21 9.89
C VAL A 44 -14.80 -2.01 10.47
N LEU A 45 -16.08 -2.16 10.78
CA LEU A 45 -16.86 -1.23 11.60
C LEU A 45 -17.59 -1.98 12.70
N SER A 46 -17.65 -1.37 13.89
CA SER A 46 -18.46 -1.87 14.99
C SER A 46 -18.88 -0.74 15.92
N ALA A 47 -20.08 -0.84 16.49
CA ALA A 47 -20.52 0.05 17.57
C ALA A 47 -19.82 -0.25 18.92
N ARG A 48 -19.07 -1.37 19.01
CA ARG A 48 -18.31 -1.76 20.20
C ARG A 48 -17.00 -0.99 20.30
N THR A 49 -16.44 -0.90 21.51
CA THR A 49 -15.13 -0.26 21.73
C THR A 49 -13.98 -1.12 21.19
N PRO A 50 -12.80 -0.55 20.88
CA PRO A 50 -11.69 -1.32 20.32
C PRO A 50 -11.27 -2.49 21.19
N VAL A 51 -11.33 -2.34 22.53
CA VAL A 51 -11.00 -3.41 23.48
C VAL A 51 -12.00 -4.57 23.41
N GLN A 52 -13.30 -4.27 23.29
CA GLN A 52 -14.34 -5.29 23.14
C GLN A 52 -14.21 -6.02 21.80
N VAL A 53 -13.95 -5.28 20.72
CA VAL A 53 -13.72 -5.86 19.39
C VAL A 53 -12.46 -6.73 19.40
N ALA A 54 -11.38 -6.27 20.02
CA ALA A 54 -10.15 -7.04 20.18
C ALA A 54 -10.38 -8.35 20.92
N ALA A 55 -11.17 -8.35 22.01
CA ALA A 55 -11.47 -9.57 22.76
C ALA A 55 -12.15 -10.65 21.89
N LEU A 56 -13.05 -10.24 20.99
CA LEU A 56 -13.72 -11.16 20.05
C LEU A 56 -12.73 -11.73 19.03
N PHE A 57 -11.83 -10.89 18.49
CA PHE A 57 -10.81 -11.34 17.56
C PHE A 57 -9.73 -12.19 18.23
N ARG A 58 -9.39 -11.95 19.50
CA ARG A 58 -8.49 -12.86 20.25
C ARG A 58 -9.06 -14.28 20.29
N ALA A 59 -10.37 -14.39 20.52
CA ALA A 59 -11.06 -15.68 20.55
C ALA A 59 -11.13 -16.33 19.16
N SER A 60 -11.44 -15.58 18.10
CA SER A 60 -11.56 -16.14 16.75
C SER A 60 -10.22 -16.42 16.07
N LEU A 61 -9.21 -15.57 16.28
CA LEU A 61 -7.87 -15.76 15.74
C LEU A 61 -7.16 -16.90 16.44
N GLY A 62 -7.37 -17.16 17.73
CA GLY A 62 -6.65 -18.20 18.46
C GLY A 62 -5.17 -17.86 18.71
N GLN A 63 -4.39 -18.87 19.12
CA GLN A 63 -3.00 -18.72 19.58
C GLN A 63 -2.00 -19.44 18.63
N PRO A 64 -0.70 -19.07 18.62
CA PRO A 64 -0.11 -17.93 19.33
C PRO A 64 -0.54 -16.59 18.69
N LEU A 65 -0.74 -15.58 19.53
CA LEU A 65 -1.17 -14.24 19.12
C LEU A 65 -0.15 -13.21 19.61
N THR A 66 0.26 -12.31 18.71
CA THR A 66 0.99 -11.10 19.05
C THR A 66 0.00 -9.97 19.23
N GLU A 67 0.19 -9.15 20.25
CA GLU A 67 -0.62 -7.96 20.50
C GLU A 67 0.28 -6.76 20.76
N HIS A 68 -0.05 -5.64 20.13
CA HIS A 68 0.66 -4.38 20.33
C HIS A 68 -0.33 -3.22 20.30
N THR A 69 -0.09 -2.20 21.12
CA THR A 69 -0.86 -0.94 21.07
C THR A 69 0.09 0.22 20.82
N ARG A 70 -0.22 1.05 19.83
CA ARG A 70 0.56 2.25 19.49
C ARG A 70 -0.36 3.37 19.04
N ASP A 71 -0.20 4.57 19.60
CA ASP A 71 -0.93 5.78 19.19
C ASP A 71 -2.46 5.55 19.13
N GLY A 72 -3.01 4.86 20.14
CA GLY A 72 -4.44 4.52 20.21
C GLY A 72 -4.90 3.42 19.25
N THR A 73 -4.00 2.83 18.47
CA THR A 73 -4.26 1.70 17.57
C THR A 73 -3.88 0.39 18.25
N LEU A 74 -4.84 -0.50 18.41
CA LEU A 74 -4.62 -1.87 18.88
C LEU A 74 -4.41 -2.78 17.67
N VAL A 75 -3.33 -3.57 17.68
CA VAL A 75 -2.96 -4.49 16.60
C VAL A 75 -2.85 -5.90 17.17
N LEU A 76 -3.60 -6.84 16.59
CA LEU A 76 -3.46 -8.28 16.81
C LEU A 76 -2.80 -8.91 15.59
N GLY A 77 -1.88 -9.84 15.80
CA GLY A 77 -1.13 -10.51 14.73
C GLY A 77 -1.02 -12.01 14.97
N ARG A 78 -1.21 -12.81 13.92
CA ARG A 78 -1.08 -14.28 13.98
C ARG A 78 -0.47 -14.84 12.70
N ALA A 79 0.51 -15.70 12.85
CA ALA A 79 1.03 -16.51 11.74
C ALA A 79 0.03 -17.63 11.39
N LEU A 80 -0.25 -17.79 10.10
CA LEU A 80 -1.14 -18.79 9.50
C LEU A 80 -0.39 -19.53 8.39
N GLY A 81 0.62 -20.33 8.76
CA GLY A 81 1.52 -20.96 7.80
C GLY A 81 2.41 -19.92 7.11
N GLU A 82 2.37 -19.86 5.77
CA GLU A 82 3.08 -18.85 4.98
C GLU A 82 2.41 -17.46 5.03
N PHE A 83 1.26 -17.36 5.68
CA PHE A 83 0.50 -16.13 5.79
C PHE A 83 0.65 -15.48 7.16
N TYR A 84 0.39 -14.18 7.23
CA TYR A 84 0.28 -13.43 8.46
C TYR A 84 -1.03 -12.65 8.49
N ALA A 85 -1.87 -12.96 9.46
CA ALA A 85 -3.12 -12.26 9.71
C ALA A 85 -2.89 -11.12 10.70
N THR A 86 -3.38 -9.94 10.35
CA THR A 86 -3.31 -8.72 11.17
C THR A 86 -4.70 -8.13 11.33
N VAL A 87 -5.06 -7.74 12.55
CA VAL A 87 -6.27 -7.00 12.88
C VAL A 87 -5.88 -5.70 13.54
N GLN A 88 -6.12 -4.58 12.87
CA GLN A 88 -5.86 -3.24 13.40
C GLN A 88 -7.18 -2.58 13.78
N LEU A 89 -7.26 -2.04 14.99
CA LEU A 89 -8.46 -1.46 15.56
C LEU A 89 -8.15 -0.08 16.12
N GLN A 90 -8.99 0.89 15.79
CA GLN A 90 -8.88 2.27 16.22
C GLN A 90 -10.25 2.78 16.69
N PRO A 91 -10.28 3.69 17.68
CA PRO A 91 -11.50 4.40 18.04
C PRO A 91 -12.11 5.14 16.85
N ALA A 92 -13.44 5.13 16.74
CA ALA A 92 -14.21 5.90 15.77
C ALA A 92 -15.50 6.40 16.42
N GLY A 93 -15.47 7.63 16.97
CA GLY A 93 -16.56 8.12 17.82
C GLY A 93 -16.72 7.23 19.05
N SER A 94 -17.94 6.72 19.26
CA SER A 94 -18.23 5.73 20.32
C SER A 94 -17.88 4.29 19.95
N GLY A 95 -17.56 4.03 18.68
CA GLY A 95 -17.32 2.69 18.15
C GLY A 95 -15.86 2.43 17.76
N THR A 96 -15.69 1.46 16.87
CA THR A 96 -14.40 1.01 16.34
C THR A 96 -14.43 1.02 14.83
N ARG A 97 -13.37 1.55 14.24
CA ARG A 97 -12.99 1.29 12.85
C ARG A 97 -11.74 0.43 12.83
N GLY A 98 -11.57 -0.38 11.80
CA GLY A 98 -10.39 -1.22 11.72
C GLY A 98 -10.12 -1.77 10.33
N LEU A 99 -9.07 -2.59 10.28
CA LEU A 99 -8.58 -3.24 9.09
C LEU A 99 -8.23 -4.69 9.44
N LEU A 100 -8.74 -5.63 8.66
CA LEU A 100 -8.27 -7.01 8.61
C LEU A 100 -7.34 -7.12 7.42
N ALA A 101 -6.13 -7.62 7.63
CA ALA A 101 -5.17 -7.87 6.57
C ALA A 101 -4.63 -9.30 6.67
N VAL A 102 -4.48 -9.96 5.53
CA VAL A 102 -3.76 -11.22 5.40
C VAL A 102 -2.67 -11.01 4.38
N SER A 103 -1.41 -11.19 4.80
CA SER A 103 -0.23 -11.04 3.93
C SER A 103 0.41 -12.39 3.64
N HIS A 104 0.89 -12.63 2.42
CA HIS A 104 1.59 -13.87 2.06
C HIS A 104 3.10 -13.70 2.21
N LEU A 105 3.63 -14.01 3.40
CA LEU A 105 5.06 -13.87 3.72
C LEU A 105 5.96 -14.76 2.84
N GLY A 106 5.48 -15.93 2.43
CA GLY A 106 6.20 -16.82 1.51
C GLY A 106 6.45 -16.21 0.12
N ALA A 107 5.66 -15.21 -0.28
CA ALA A 107 5.81 -14.48 -1.54
C ALA A 107 6.55 -13.13 -1.38
N ALA A 108 7.22 -12.91 -0.25
CA ALA A 108 8.00 -11.70 -0.04
C ALA A 108 9.15 -11.61 -1.06
N PRO A 109 9.36 -10.44 -1.69
CA PRO A 109 10.49 -10.26 -2.61
C PRO A 109 11.82 -10.39 -1.86
N GLY A 110 12.83 -10.94 -2.54
CA GLY A 110 14.18 -11.06 -2.00
C GLY A 110 14.89 -9.70 -1.85
N PRO A 111 16.06 -9.68 -1.18
CA PRO A 111 16.80 -8.44 -0.87
C PRO A 111 17.33 -7.66 -2.09
N HIS A 112 17.40 -8.30 -3.26
CA HIS A 112 17.79 -7.67 -4.53
C HIS A 112 16.66 -7.82 -5.55
N ASP A 113 15.60 -7.05 -5.35
CA ASP A 113 14.51 -7.00 -6.32
C ASP A 113 14.84 -6.02 -7.45
N SER A 114 15.18 -6.56 -8.62
CA SER A 114 15.42 -5.79 -9.85
C SER A 114 14.27 -4.84 -10.23
N ALA A 115 13.05 -5.10 -9.76
CA ALA A 115 11.92 -4.19 -9.96
C ALA A 115 12.05 -2.91 -9.13
N THR A 116 12.63 -2.99 -7.93
CA THR A 116 12.91 -1.82 -7.08
C THR A 116 14.01 -0.95 -7.70
N ASP A 117 15.06 -1.56 -8.23
CA ASP A 117 16.15 -0.81 -8.90
C ASP A 117 15.63 -0.07 -10.15
N ARG A 118 14.82 -0.75 -10.97
CA ARG A 118 14.16 -0.14 -12.13
C ARG A 118 13.19 0.97 -11.75
N LEU A 119 12.57 0.88 -10.57
CA LEU A 119 11.72 1.94 -10.06
C LEU A 119 12.55 3.16 -9.64
N LEU A 120 13.60 2.93 -8.85
CA LEU A 120 14.47 4.00 -8.33
C LEU A 120 15.25 4.72 -9.43
N SER A 121 15.49 4.08 -10.57
CA SER A 121 16.12 4.73 -11.73
C SER A 121 15.31 5.90 -12.32
N ARG A 122 14.03 6.07 -11.91
CA ARG A 122 13.17 7.21 -12.29
C ARG A 122 13.33 8.42 -11.38
N PHE A 123 14.09 8.27 -10.29
CA PHE A 123 14.31 9.30 -9.29
C PHE A 123 15.80 9.69 -9.29
N PRO A 124 16.14 10.85 -8.70
CA PRO A 124 17.55 11.24 -8.62
C PRO A 124 18.41 10.23 -7.87
N ALA A 125 19.70 10.17 -8.21
CA ALA A 125 20.67 9.32 -7.52
C ALA A 125 20.66 9.59 -6.00
N GLY A 126 20.83 8.52 -5.22
CA GLY A 126 20.72 8.57 -3.75
C GLY A 126 19.28 8.58 -3.22
N SER A 127 18.28 8.40 -4.09
CA SER A 127 16.90 8.18 -3.67
C SER A 127 16.71 6.81 -3.04
N ARG A 128 15.90 6.77 -1.98
CA ARG A 128 15.53 5.55 -1.27
C ARG A 128 14.01 5.37 -1.29
N LEU A 129 13.56 4.17 -1.65
CA LEU A 129 12.15 3.80 -1.56
C LEU A 129 11.79 3.63 -0.08
N LEU A 130 10.77 4.36 0.38
CA LEU A 130 10.22 4.22 1.73
C LEU A 130 9.06 3.23 1.73
N THR A 131 8.15 3.37 0.77
CA THR A 131 7.04 2.45 0.58
C THR A 131 6.58 2.44 -0.87
N GLN A 132 6.10 1.28 -1.31
CA GLN A 132 5.36 1.11 -2.55
C GLN A 132 4.09 0.32 -2.25
N THR A 133 2.93 0.89 -2.59
CA THR A 133 1.66 0.19 -2.55
C THR A 133 1.12 0.08 -3.97
N ARG A 134 0.73 -1.13 -4.39
CA ARG A 134 0.06 -1.38 -5.67
C ARG A 134 -1.28 -2.02 -5.41
N SER A 135 -2.34 -1.55 -6.06
CA SER A 135 -3.64 -2.21 -6.07
C SER A 135 -4.17 -2.40 -7.49
N VAL A 136 -4.98 -3.44 -7.67
CA VAL A 136 -5.77 -3.66 -8.88
C VAL A 136 -7.24 -3.78 -8.48
N ASP A 137 -8.03 -2.80 -8.92
CA ASP A 137 -9.44 -2.62 -8.61
C ASP A 137 -10.25 -2.64 -9.92
N GLY A 138 -10.62 -3.85 -10.36
CA GLY A 138 -11.27 -4.06 -11.65
C GLY A 138 -10.38 -3.59 -12.82
N PRO A 139 -10.84 -2.67 -13.69
CA PRO A 139 -10.06 -2.19 -14.83
C PRO A 139 -9.04 -1.10 -14.44
N ARG A 140 -8.78 -0.87 -13.15
CA ARG A 140 -7.86 0.18 -12.69
C ARG A 140 -6.72 -0.43 -11.89
N ARG A 141 -5.50 0.01 -12.19
CA ARG A 141 -4.32 -0.26 -11.38
C ARG A 141 -3.86 1.04 -10.74
N ALA A 142 -3.73 1.07 -9.42
CA ALA A 142 -3.14 2.18 -8.69
C ALA A 142 -1.75 1.80 -8.17
N GLU A 143 -0.82 2.75 -8.16
CA GLU A 143 0.50 2.62 -7.57
C GLU A 143 0.83 3.90 -6.80
N LEU A 144 0.98 3.77 -5.49
CA LEU A 144 1.46 4.82 -4.60
C LEU A 144 2.90 4.53 -4.20
N LEU A 145 3.79 5.46 -4.47
CA LEU A 145 5.21 5.41 -4.14
C LEU A 145 5.55 6.53 -3.20
N THR A 146 6.32 6.22 -2.15
CA THR A 146 6.96 7.25 -1.33
C THR A 146 8.47 7.06 -1.40
N VAL A 147 9.17 8.10 -1.83
CA VAL A 147 10.62 8.12 -2.01
C VAL A 147 11.21 9.29 -1.23
N SER A 148 12.40 9.10 -0.65
CA SER A 148 13.14 10.15 0.04
C SER A 148 14.54 10.35 -0.54
N ASN A 149 15.01 11.59 -0.62
CA ASN A 149 16.41 11.90 -0.93
C ASN A 149 16.88 13.23 -0.31
N ALA A 150 18.17 13.52 -0.44
CA ALA A 150 18.79 14.74 0.07
C ALA A 150 18.67 15.97 -0.87
N MET A 151 18.10 15.82 -2.06
CA MET A 151 18.02 16.93 -3.03
C MET A 151 16.99 17.98 -2.62
N GLY A 152 17.05 19.16 -3.22
CA GLY A 152 16.03 20.20 -3.04
C GLY A 152 14.68 19.83 -3.67
N VAL A 153 13.58 20.36 -3.12
CA VAL A 153 12.21 20.19 -3.65
C VAL A 153 12.16 20.52 -5.14
N GLU A 154 12.66 21.70 -5.52
CA GLU A 154 12.64 22.16 -6.91
C GLU A 154 13.48 21.29 -7.86
N SER A 155 14.59 20.70 -7.38
CA SER A 155 15.37 19.74 -8.17
C SER A 155 14.60 18.44 -8.39
N ASN A 156 13.87 17.97 -7.38
CA ASN A 156 13.00 16.80 -7.49
C ASN A 156 11.81 17.07 -8.43
N VAL A 157 11.19 18.26 -8.35
CA VAL A 157 10.12 18.70 -9.26
C VAL A 157 10.58 18.60 -10.71
N ARG A 158 11.73 19.20 -11.05
CA ARG A 158 12.26 19.17 -12.43
C ARG A 158 12.60 17.76 -12.88
N HIS A 159 13.20 16.94 -12.02
CA HIS A 159 13.57 15.58 -12.37
C HIS A 159 12.33 14.73 -12.63
N LEU A 160 11.36 14.76 -11.72
CA LEU A 160 10.14 13.96 -11.84
C LEU A 160 9.30 14.38 -13.05
N ARG A 161 9.19 15.69 -13.31
CA ARG A 161 8.54 16.20 -14.51
C ARG A 161 9.16 15.60 -15.78
N ARG A 162 10.49 15.71 -15.94
CA ARG A 162 11.19 15.13 -17.09
C ARG A 162 11.00 13.63 -17.20
N ALA A 163 11.07 12.92 -16.07
CA ALA A 163 10.92 11.47 -16.03
C ALA A 163 9.50 11.01 -16.44
N LEU A 164 8.46 11.74 -16.05
CA LEU A 164 7.07 11.44 -16.43
C LEU A 164 6.76 11.88 -17.86
N GLU A 165 7.28 13.04 -18.30
CA GLU A 165 7.18 13.49 -19.70
C GLU A 165 7.84 12.49 -20.66
N ALA A 166 9.00 11.94 -20.30
CA ALA A 166 9.66 10.88 -21.06
C ALA A 166 8.84 9.56 -21.13
N GLN A 167 7.87 9.39 -20.23
CA GLN A 167 6.91 8.29 -20.22
C GLN A 167 5.58 8.65 -20.92
N GLY A 168 5.50 9.83 -21.56
CA GLY A 168 4.34 10.28 -22.32
C GLY A 168 3.28 11.01 -21.50
N TYR A 169 3.54 11.33 -20.23
CA TYR A 169 2.65 12.18 -19.45
C TYR A 169 2.77 13.64 -19.86
N THR A 170 1.63 14.34 -19.84
CA THR A 170 1.55 15.79 -19.96
C THR A 170 1.26 16.39 -18.58
N LEU A 171 1.95 17.46 -18.20
CA LEU A 171 1.65 18.21 -16.99
C LEU A 171 0.39 19.06 -17.21
N GLU A 172 -0.64 18.82 -16.42
CA GLU A 172 -1.89 19.59 -16.45
C GLU A 172 -1.81 20.80 -15.54
N HIS A 173 -1.32 20.60 -14.31
CA HIS A 173 -1.28 21.65 -13.31
C HIS A 173 -0.15 21.45 -12.29
N ALA A 174 0.35 22.55 -11.73
CA ALA A 174 1.33 22.56 -10.66
C ALA A 174 0.95 23.60 -9.61
N ASP A 175 0.77 23.14 -8.37
CA ASP A 175 0.47 23.98 -7.22
C ASP A 175 1.69 24.04 -6.31
N SER A 176 2.10 25.26 -5.94
CA SER A 176 3.15 25.46 -4.94
C SER A 176 2.56 26.13 -3.72
N ALA A 177 2.41 25.36 -2.63
CA ALA A 177 2.01 25.91 -1.35
C ALA A 177 3.25 26.49 -0.64
N ALA A 178 3.58 27.75 -0.95
CA ALA A 178 4.65 28.49 -0.28
C ALA A 178 4.38 28.68 1.23
N SER A 179 3.12 28.60 1.65
CA SER A 179 2.66 28.83 3.03
C SER A 179 2.70 27.60 3.93
N ALA A 180 2.99 26.40 3.39
CA ALA A 180 3.13 25.19 4.21
C ALA A 180 4.54 25.14 4.84
N PRO A 181 4.69 24.81 6.15
CA PRO A 181 6.00 24.61 6.76
C PRO A 181 6.81 23.56 5.97
N GLY A 182 7.96 23.96 5.43
CA GLY A 182 8.82 23.11 4.60
C GLY A 182 8.58 23.21 3.08
N GLY A 183 7.52 23.90 2.64
CA GLY A 183 7.13 24.04 1.23
C GLY A 183 6.67 22.72 0.62
N ALA A 184 5.50 22.72 -0.04
CA ALA A 184 5.01 21.57 -0.78
C ALA A 184 4.68 21.97 -2.22
N THR A 185 5.10 21.16 -3.18
CA THR A 185 4.72 21.28 -4.58
C THR A 185 3.94 20.05 -5.00
N SER A 186 2.73 20.28 -5.50
CA SER A 186 1.88 19.26 -6.10
C SER A 186 1.96 19.37 -7.62
N LEU A 187 2.11 18.23 -8.31
CA LEU A 187 2.14 18.14 -9.76
C LEU A 187 1.09 17.14 -10.23
N PHE A 188 0.24 17.57 -11.15
CA PHE A 188 -0.80 16.75 -11.76
C PHE A 188 -0.44 16.45 -13.21
N PHE A 189 -0.40 15.17 -13.55
CA PHE A 189 -0.01 14.67 -14.86
C PHE A 189 -1.09 13.76 -15.42
N LYS A 190 -1.17 13.69 -16.75
CA LYS A 190 -2.13 12.84 -17.45
C LYS A 190 -1.59 12.25 -18.75
N THR A 191 -2.09 11.08 -19.11
CA THR A 191 -2.03 10.49 -20.45
C THR A 191 -3.45 10.14 -20.90
N SER A 192 -3.61 9.54 -22.09
CA SER A 192 -4.90 9.01 -22.54
C SER A 192 -5.45 7.88 -21.63
N ALA A 193 -4.57 7.13 -20.96
CA ALA A 193 -4.92 5.94 -20.17
C ALA A 193 -4.63 6.07 -18.66
N SER A 194 -3.87 7.09 -18.25
CA SER A 194 -3.35 7.20 -16.89
C SER A 194 -3.38 8.63 -16.35
N GLU A 195 -3.42 8.75 -15.03
CA GLU A 195 -3.30 10.00 -14.27
C GLU A 195 -2.25 9.81 -13.18
N ALA A 196 -1.47 10.86 -12.89
CA ALA A 196 -0.50 10.83 -11.81
C ALA A 196 -0.52 12.12 -11.00
N LEU A 197 -0.46 11.99 -9.67
CA LEU A 197 -0.32 13.08 -8.72
C LEU A 197 0.96 12.88 -7.93
N ALA A 198 1.86 13.84 -8.02
CA ALA A 198 3.04 13.90 -7.18
C ALA A 198 2.90 15.01 -6.14
N VAL A 199 3.24 14.73 -4.89
CA VAL A 199 3.40 15.72 -3.82
C VAL A 199 4.83 15.65 -3.33
N ILE A 200 5.54 16.77 -3.41
CA ILE A 200 6.97 16.88 -3.10
C ILE A 200 7.14 17.90 -2.00
N TYR A 201 7.73 17.50 -0.87
CA TYR A 201 7.83 18.36 0.31
C TYR A 201 9.09 18.07 1.12
N ARG A 202 9.49 19.03 1.96
CA ARG A 202 10.56 18.83 2.95
C ARG A 202 10.00 18.14 4.19
N ASP A 203 10.59 17.02 4.60
CA ASP A 203 10.23 16.37 5.85
C ASP A 203 10.89 17.05 7.08
N SER A 204 10.54 16.58 8.28
CA SER A 204 11.08 17.10 9.53
C SER A 204 12.57 16.80 9.75
N GLN A 205 13.15 15.90 8.96
CA GLN A 205 14.57 15.53 9.00
C GLN A 205 15.40 16.33 7.99
N GLY A 206 14.78 17.20 7.19
CA GLY A 206 15.45 18.01 6.18
C GLY A 206 15.63 17.31 4.83
N HIS A 207 15.15 16.07 4.68
CA HIS A 207 15.12 15.37 3.40
C HIS A 207 13.92 15.80 2.57
N THR A 208 13.99 15.63 1.25
CA THR A 208 12.82 15.76 0.40
C THR A 208 12.12 14.43 0.29
N ALA A 209 10.83 14.41 0.63
CA ALA A 209 9.93 13.30 0.40
C ALA A 209 9.10 13.55 -0.86
N ILE A 210 8.88 12.49 -1.62
CA ILE A 210 8.06 12.47 -2.85
C ILE A 210 7.01 11.39 -2.67
N ALA A 211 5.73 11.77 -2.63
CA ALA A 211 4.61 10.85 -2.75
C ALA A 211 4.07 10.92 -4.18
N LEU A 212 4.20 9.83 -4.95
CA LEU A 212 3.70 9.73 -6.32
C LEU A 212 2.60 8.67 -6.38
N ASN A 213 1.37 9.10 -6.63
CA ASN A 213 0.24 8.23 -6.92
C ASN A 213 -0.01 8.19 -8.42
N THR A 214 -0.06 7.00 -9.01
CA THR A 214 -0.36 6.79 -10.43
C THR A 214 -1.56 5.85 -10.56
N ILE A 215 -2.57 6.26 -11.32
CA ILE A 215 -3.74 5.44 -11.64
C ILE A 215 -3.71 5.18 -13.14
N THR A 216 -3.77 3.91 -13.54
CA THR A 216 -3.77 3.47 -14.95
C THR A 216 -5.01 2.64 -15.22
N ARG A 217 -5.70 2.92 -16.32
CA ARG A 217 -6.75 2.04 -16.84
C ARG A 217 -6.09 0.86 -17.55
N LEU A 218 -6.44 -0.35 -17.14
CA LEU A 218 -6.06 -1.58 -17.80
C LEU A 218 -6.99 -1.75 -19.01
N GLU A 219 -6.41 -1.91 -20.19
CA GLU A 219 -7.19 -2.32 -21.35
C GLU A 219 -7.69 -3.75 -21.12
N SER A 220 -8.99 -3.98 -21.31
CA SER A 220 -9.51 -5.34 -21.33
C SER A 220 -8.87 -6.08 -22.49
N ALA A 221 -8.09 -7.13 -22.20
CA ALA A 221 -7.65 -8.06 -23.23
C ALA A 221 -8.91 -8.59 -23.95
N ARG A 222 -9.03 -8.28 -25.24
CA ARG A 222 -10.06 -8.85 -26.11
C ARG A 222 -9.64 -10.25 -26.54
#